data_AF-A0A0B1SAZ7-F1
#
_entry.id   AF-A0A0B1SAZ7-F1
#
_cell.length_a   1.000
_cell.length_b   1.000
_cell.length_c   1.000
_cell.angle_alpha   90.00
_cell.angle_beta   90.00
_cell.angle_gamma   90.00
#
_symmetry.space_group_name_H-M   'P 1'
#
loop_
_entity.id
_entity.type
_entity.pdbx_description
1 polymer ?
#
loop_
_entity_poly.entity_id
_entity_poly.type
_entity_poly.pdbx_seq_one_letter_code
_entity_poly.pdbx_strand_id
1 'polypeptide(L)'
;MAAWCAENLRDLEGWRASGLALSTASNECAKLFDGALRQLVSWSDCDTLGGLLKTLENMTTADPQAVLPRAFRLGLEALGTNTCTRVNKALKNSLEQLQKDAEEYGNEREKKHAKAVILYADGHIRAATNIWEEILAEYPTDMMALKFAQDGYFFIGDINGKRDSVQAVLPKYKGTEPCYSYLYGMQAFGLEECEQYDEAEKSA
;
A
#
# COMPACT_ATOMS: atom_id res chain seq x y z
N MET A 1 7.23 -19.84 -4.05
CA MET A 1 6.23 -19.16 -4.90
C MET A 1 4.89 -19.20 -4.18
N ALA A 2 4.25 -18.04 -4.02
CA ALA A 2 3.14 -17.87 -3.10
C ALA A 2 1.80 -18.13 -3.80
N ALA A 3 1.42 -19.38 -4.08
CA ALA A 3 0.22 -19.70 -4.87
C ALA A 3 -1.10 -19.05 -4.37
N TRP A 4 -1.18 -18.73 -3.07
CA TRP A 4 -2.33 -18.09 -2.43
C TRP A 4 -2.62 -16.65 -2.92
N CYS A 5 -1.63 -15.98 -3.54
CA CYS A 5 -1.72 -14.59 -3.99
C CYS A 5 -2.91 -14.31 -4.92
N ALA A 6 -3.33 -15.29 -5.74
CA ALA A 6 -4.41 -15.15 -6.71
C ALA A 6 -5.74 -15.75 -6.23
N GLU A 7 -5.76 -16.39 -5.06
CA GLU A 7 -6.96 -17.03 -4.54
C GLU A 7 -7.89 -16.00 -3.90
N ASN A 8 -9.18 -16.07 -4.25
CA ASN A 8 -10.23 -15.22 -3.66
C ASN A 8 -9.85 -13.73 -3.63
N LEU A 9 -9.35 -13.22 -4.77
CA LEU A 9 -9.07 -11.79 -4.91
C LEU A 9 -10.34 -10.97 -4.72
N ARG A 10 -10.23 -9.92 -3.90
CA ARG A 10 -11.34 -9.01 -3.61
C ARG A 10 -11.74 -8.28 -4.89
N ASP A 11 -13.00 -8.43 -5.29
CA ASP A 11 -13.65 -7.57 -6.28
C ASP A 11 -14.23 -6.32 -5.61
N LEU A 12 -14.98 -5.50 -6.36
CA LEU A 12 -15.55 -4.26 -5.83
C LEU A 12 -16.46 -4.49 -4.60
N GLU A 13 -17.21 -5.60 -4.58
CA GLU A 13 -18.05 -5.93 -3.43
C GLU A 13 -17.21 -6.39 -2.25
N GLY A 14 -16.16 -7.20 -2.47
CA GLY A 14 -15.22 -7.61 -1.43
C GLY A 14 -14.48 -6.44 -0.78
N TRP A 15 -14.03 -5.47 -1.58
CA TRP A 15 -13.43 -4.22 -1.09
C TRP A 15 -14.43 -3.39 -0.29
N ARG A 16 -15.68 -3.24 -0.78
CA ARG A 16 -16.75 -2.53 -0.05
C ARG A 16 -17.11 -3.22 1.27
N ALA A 17 -17.24 -4.55 1.28
CA ALA A 17 -17.55 -5.34 2.47
C ALA A 17 -16.44 -5.26 3.53
N SER A 18 -15.20 -5.01 3.10
CA SER A 18 -14.05 -4.76 3.97
C SER A 18 -13.99 -3.32 4.50
N GLY A 19 -14.95 -2.45 4.17
CA GLY A 19 -14.94 -1.02 4.54
C GLY A 19 -13.93 -0.19 3.75
N LEU A 20 -13.41 -0.73 2.65
CA LEU A 20 -12.31 -0.17 1.86
C LEU A 20 -12.74 0.01 0.40
N ALA A 21 -13.91 0.64 0.19
CA ALA A 21 -14.51 0.80 -1.13
C ALA A 21 -13.58 1.56 -2.11
N LEU A 22 -13.58 1.12 -3.37
CA LEU A 22 -12.83 1.73 -4.47
C LEU A 22 -13.77 2.54 -5.36
N SER A 23 -13.27 3.62 -5.98
CA SER A 23 -14.06 4.43 -6.91
C SER A 23 -14.07 3.89 -8.35
N THR A 24 -13.15 2.97 -8.68
CA THR A 24 -13.17 2.27 -9.98
C THR A 24 -14.44 1.45 -10.16
N ALA A 25 -14.94 1.39 -11.41
CA ALA A 25 -16.03 0.50 -11.80
C ALA A 25 -15.53 -0.86 -12.35
N SER A 26 -14.20 -1.05 -12.48
CA SER A 26 -13.60 -2.25 -13.05
C SER A 26 -13.36 -3.30 -11.97
N ASN A 27 -14.17 -4.37 -11.99
CA ASN A 27 -13.97 -5.54 -11.12
C ASN A 27 -12.62 -6.22 -11.37
N GLU A 28 -12.14 -6.22 -12.61
CA GLU A 28 -10.84 -6.77 -12.96
C GLU A 28 -9.71 -5.96 -12.32
N CYS A 29 -9.76 -4.62 -12.44
CA CYS A 29 -8.78 -3.74 -11.82
C CYS A 29 -8.76 -3.90 -10.28
N ALA A 30 -9.93 -4.00 -9.65
CA ALA A 30 -10.03 -4.21 -8.20
C ALA A 30 -9.38 -5.52 -7.73
N LYS A 31 -9.56 -6.62 -8.49
CA LYS A 31 -8.93 -7.91 -8.20
C LYS A 31 -7.41 -7.85 -8.40
N LEU A 32 -6.96 -7.28 -9.51
CA LEU A 32 -5.53 -7.15 -9.81
C LEU A 32 -4.81 -6.26 -8.80
N PHE A 33 -5.47 -5.20 -8.32
CA PHE A 33 -4.96 -4.37 -7.24
C PHE A 33 -4.80 -5.17 -5.93
N ASP A 34 -5.78 -5.99 -5.56
CA ASP A 34 -5.68 -6.88 -4.40
C ASP A 34 -4.51 -7.87 -4.54
N GLY A 35 -4.35 -8.46 -5.73
CA GLY A 35 -3.23 -9.37 -6.02
C GLY A 35 -1.87 -8.68 -6.00
N ALA A 36 -1.77 -7.45 -6.51
CA ALA A 36 -0.55 -6.65 -6.48
C ALA A 36 -0.16 -6.27 -5.04
N LEU A 37 -1.14 -5.89 -4.22
CA LEU A 37 -0.92 -5.59 -2.80
C LEU A 37 -0.42 -6.81 -2.03
N ARG A 38 -1.00 -8.00 -2.28
CA ARG A 38 -0.53 -9.26 -1.68
C ARG A 38 0.91 -9.59 -2.07
N GLN A 39 1.27 -9.40 -3.33
CA GLN A 39 2.65 -9.61 -3.81
C GLN A 39 3.65 -8.65 -3.17
N LEU A 40 3.26 -7.38 -3.00
CA LEU A 40 4.09 -6.39 -2.29
C LEU A 40 4.31 -6.79 -0.83
N VAL A 41 3.24 -7.09 -0.09
CA VAL A 41 3.31 -7.37 1.34
C VAL A 41 4.06 -8.68 1.61
N SER A 42 3.89 -9.68 0.73
CA SER A 42 4.56 -10.97 0.86
C SER A 42 5.97 -11.03 0.28
N TRP A 43 6.43 -9.95 -0.35
CA TRP A 43 7.70 -9.90 -1.09
C TRP A 43 7.88 -11.09 -2.05
N SER A 44 6.79 -11.55 -2.65
CA SER A 44 6.76 -12.77 -3.46
C SER A 44 5.99 -12.53 -4.75
N ASP A 45 6.55 -12.99 -5.86
CA ASP A 45 5.84 -13.04 -7.12
C ASP A 45 4.75 -14.12 -7.12
N CYS A 46 3.67 -13.80 -7.82
CA CYS A 46 2.52 -14.64 -8.02
C CYS A 46 2.54 -15.25 -9.43
N ASP A 47 2.88 -16.54 -9.57
CA ASP A 47 3.00 -17.17 -10.90
C ASP A 47 1.70 -17.11 -11.69
N THR A 48 0.56 -17.26 -11.00
CA THR A 48 -0.77 -17.22 -11.63
C THR A 48 -1.08 -15.85 -12.23
N LEU A 49 -0.54 -14.77 -11.64
CA LEU A 49 -0.68 -13.40 -12.15
C LEU A 49 0.49 -12.96 -13.03
N GLY A 50 1.51 -13.82 -13.21
CA GLY A 50 2.72 -13.53 -13.98
C GLY A 50 3.73 -12.62 -13.24
N GLY A 51 3.67 -12.56 -11.92
CA GLY A 51 4.52 -11.71 -11.08
C GLY A 51 4.01 -10.26 -10.95
N LEU A 52 4.67 -9.48 -10.08
CA LEU A 52 4.19 -8.14 -9.70
C LEU A 52 4.14 -7.19 -10.89
N LEU A 53 5.20 -7.16 -11.72
CA LEU A 53 5.26 -6.28 -12.89
C LEU A 53 4.11 -6.56 -13.86
N LYS A 54 3.85 -7.84 -14.18
CA LYS A 54 2.76 -8.21 -15.08
C LYS A 54 1.39 -7.89 -14.48
N THR A 55 1.25 -8.08 -13.18
CA THR A 55 0.03 -7.70 -12.43
C THR A 55 -0.23 -6.19 -12.54
N LEU A 56 0.79 -5.36 -12.36
CA LEU A 56 0.69 -3.90 -12.46
C LEU A 56 0.35 -3.41 -13.88
N GLU A 57 0.94 -4.04 -14.91
CA GLU A 57 0.59 -3.78 -16.32
C GLU A 57 -0.90 -4.07 -16.56
N ASN A 58 -1.34 -5.29 -16.24
CA ASN A 58 -2.72 -5.71 -16.46
C ASN A 58 -3.70 -4.86 -15.64
N MET A 59 -3.34 -4.48 -14.41
CA MET A 59 -4.14 -3.61 -13.55
C MET A 59 -4.35 -2.23 -14.19
N THR A 60 -3.30 -1.68 -14.81
CA THR A 60 -3.37 -0.40 -15.53
C THR A 60 -4.17 -0.51 -16.82
N THR A 61 -4.07 -1.64 -17.54
CA THR A 61 -4.89 -1.90 -18.74
C THR A 61 -6.37 -2.06 -18.41
N ALA A 62 -6.69 -2.72 -17.29
CA ALA A 62 -8.06 -3.00 -16.87
C ALA A 62 -8.83 -1.72 -16.46
N ASP A 63 -8.16 -0.73 -15.88
CA ASP A 63 -8.71 0.61 -15.68
C ASP A 63 -7.57 1.65 -15.53
N PRO A 64 -7.28 2.43 -16.59
CA PRO A 64 -6.24 3.44 -16.57
C PRO A 64 -6.64 4.71 -15.80
N GLN A 65 -7.89 4.84 -15.34
CA GLN A 65 -8.39 5.97 -14.57
C GLN A 65 -8.52 5.66 -13.07
N ALA A 66 -8.45 4.38 -12.66
CA ALA A 66 -8.59 3.98 -11.26
C ALA A 66 -7.59 4.69 -10.34
N VAL A 67 -8.10 5.52 -9.41
CA VAL A 67 -7.29 6.40 -8.57
C VAL A 67 -6.35 5.62 -7.64
N LEU A 68 -6.88 4.71 -6.80
CA LEU A 68 -6.06 3.97 -5.84
C LEU A 68 -5.03 3.04 -6.51
N PRO A 69 -5.39 2.24 -7.53
CA PRO A 69 -4.42 1.41 -8.25
C PRO A 69 -3.30 2.22 -8.90
N ARG A 70 -3.60 3.42 -9.43
CA ARG A 70 -2.57 4.33 -9.97
C ARG A 70 -1.69 4.92 -8.87
N ALA A 71 -2.28 5.34 -7.75
CA ALA A 71 -1.53 5.81 -6.60
C ALA A 71 -0.57 4.73 -6.10
N PHE A 72 -1.02 3.47 -6.05
CA PHE A 72 -0.19 2.32 -5.69
C PHE A 72 0.98 2.13 -6.66
N ARG A 73 0.71 2.06 -7.98
CA ARG A 73 1.75 1.88 -9.00
C ARG A 73 2.80 3.00 -8.97
N LEU A 74 2.36 4.26 -8.92
CA LEU A 74 3.27 5.42 -8.89
C LEU A 74 4.01 5.52 -7.55
N GLY A 75 3.37 5.11 -6.45
CA GLY A 75 3.99 5.01 -5.14
C GLY A 75 5.10 3.98 -5.09
N LEU A 76 4.91 2.81 -5.72
CA LEU A 76 5.96 1.80 -5.85
C LEU A 76 7.16 2.30 -6.66
N GLU A 77 6.91 3.03 -7.76
CA GLU A 77 7.99 3.66 -8.55
C GLU A 77 8.80 4.66 -7.70
N ALA A 78 8.13 5.47 -6.87
CA ALA A 78 8.80 6.40 -5.96
C ALA A 78 9.53 5.69 -4.79
N LEU A 79 8.92 4.66 -4.21
CA LEU A 79 9.49 3.84 -3.13
C LEU A 79 10.73 3.06 -3.57
N GLY A 80 10.85 2.74 -4.87
CA GLY A 80 12.01 2.07 -5.43
C GLY A 80 13.32 2.86 -5.32
N THR A 81 13.28 4.15 -4.94
CA THR A 81 14.42 5.08 -4.77
C THR A 81 15.34 5.27 -5.98
N ASN A 82 15.08 4.59 -7.08
CA ASN A 82 15.80 4.72 -8.34
C ASN A 82 15.41 5.99 -9.13
N THR A 83 14.33 6.67 -8.73
CA THR A 83 13.80 7.84 -9.42
C THR A 83 13.06 8.78 -8.46
N CYS A 84 12.79 10.02 -8.89
CA CYS A 84 11.95 10.98 -8.19
C CYS A 84 11.46 12.08 -9.15
N THR A 85 10.55 12.94 -8.69
CA THR A 85 9.96 14.01 -9.52
C THR A 85 10.98 15.03 -10.03
N ARG A 86 12.12 15.18 -9.34
CA ARG A 86 13.23 16.07 -9.75
C ARG A 86 13.96 15.59 -11.01
N VAL A 87 14.02 14.28 -11.24
CA VAL A 87 14.81 13.68 -12.34
C VAL A 87 13.94 13.01 -13.41
N ASN A 88 12.69 12.67 -13.09
CA ASN A 88 11.77 11.98 -13.98
C ASN A 88 10.51 12.83 -14.22
N LYS A 89 10.48 13.51 -15.37
CA LYS A 89 9.34 14.34 -15.78
C LYS A 89 8.08 13.53 -16.05
N ALA A 90 8.20 12.28 -16.52
CA ALA A 90 7.06 11.42 -16.79
C ALA A 90 6.36 11.01 -15.49
N LEU A 91 7.13 10.66 -14.46
CA LEU A 91 6.62 10.42 -13.11
C LEU A 91 5.92 11.66 -12.56
N LYS A 92 6.58 12.82 -12.62
CA LYS A 92 6.01 14.10 -12.17
C LYS A 92 4.67 14.40 -12.84
N ASN A 93 4.59 14.33 -14.17
CA ASN A 93 3.36 14.59 -14.92
C ASN A 93 2.26 13.58 -14.56
N SER A 94 2.62 12.31 -14.36
CA SER A 94 1.67 11.26 -13.97
C SER A 94 1.07 11.49 -12.57
N LEU A 95 1.89 11.97 -11.64
CA LEU A 95 1.49 12.34 -10.28
C LEU A 95 0.61 13.58 -10.26
N GLU A 96 0.93 14.60 -11.05
CA GLU A 96 0.09 15.79 -11.20
C GLU A 96 -1.28 15.45 -11.79
N GLN A 97 -1.32 14.53 -12.76
CA GLN A 97 -2.59 14.06 -13.31
C GLN A 97 -3.37 13.22 -12.30
N LEU A 98 -2.69 12.33 -11.56
CA LEU A 98 -3.31 11.56 -10.47
C LEU A 98 -3.97 12.49 -9.44
N GLN A 99 -3.33 13.58 -9.04
CA GLN A 99 -3.91 14.54 -8.10
C GLN A 99 -5.22 15.15 -8.61
N LYS A 100 -5.25 15.57 -9.88
CA LYS A 100 -6.46 16.17 -10.49
C LYS A 100 -7.60 15.17 -10.54
N ASP A 101 -7.30 13.97 -11.00
CA ASP A 101 -8.23 12.87 -11.14
C ASP A 101 -8.81 12.44 -9.78
N ALA A 102 -7.96 12.38 -8.74
CA ALA A 102 -8.38 12.07 -7.38
C ALA A 102 -9.35 13.12 -6.82
N GLU A 103 -9.13 14.41 -7.10
CA GLU A 103 -10.05 15.47 -6.70
C GLU A 103 -11.37 15.43 -7.48
N GLU A 104 -11.33 15.09 -8.77
CA GLU A 104 -12.51 15.07 -9.64
C GLU A 104 -13.46 13.91 -9.32
N TYR A 105 -12.93 12.70 -9.08
CA TYR A 105 -13.75 11.50 -8.93
C TYR A 105 -13.24 10.47 -7.91
N GLY A 106 -12.15 10.74 -7.19
CA GLY A 106 -11.68 9.89 -6.10
C GLY A 106 -12.54 10.02 -4.85
N ASN A 107 -12.63 8.96 -4.06
CA ASN A 107 -13.19 9.05 -2.71
C ASN A 107 -12.16 9.60 -1.71
N GLU A 108 -12.59 9.98 -0.51
CA GLU A 108 -11.73 10.66 0.47
C GLU A 108 -10.45 9.89 0.84
N ARG A 109 -10.55 8.55 0.97
CA ARG A 109 -9.39 7.69 1.25
C ARG A 109 -8.42 7.69 0.07
N GLU A 110 -8.93 7.59 -1.15
CA GLU A 110 -8.12 7.62 -2.37
C GLU A 110 -7.41 8.96 -2.59
N LYS A 111 -8.07 10.08 -2.29
CA LYS A 111 -7.46 11.41 -2.30
C LYS A 111 -6.28 11.51 -1.34
N LYS A 112 -6.43 10.97 -0.12
CA LYS A 112 -5.33 10.93 0.86
C LYS A 112 -4.16 10.10 0.35
N HIS A 113 -4.40 8.90 -0.22
CA HIS A 113 -3.33 8.11 -0.82
C HIS A 113 -2.62 8.82 -1.98
N ALA A 114 -3.37 9.44 -2.89
CA ALA A 114 -2.80 10.20 -3.99
C ALA A 114 -1.88 11.32 -3.47
N LYS A 115 -2.37 12.12 -2.52
CA LYS A 115 -1.60 13.19 -1.87
C LYS A 115 -0.33 12.67 -1.19
N ALA A 116 -0.43 11.57 -0.44
CA ALA A 116 0.71 10.98 0.25
C ALA A 116 1.80 10.52 -0.73
N VAL A 117 1.42 9.83 -1.82
CA VAL A 117 2.35 9.35 -2.84
C VAL A 117 3.07 10.51 -3.55
N ILE A 118 2.36 11.62 -3.82
CA ILE A 118 2.96 12.83 -4.41
C ILE A 118 4.01 13.42 -3.47
N LEU A 119 3.66 13.60 -2.19
CA LEU A 119 4.59 14.11 -1.19
C LEU A 119 5.82 13.21 -1.07
N TYR A 120 5.62 11.89 -1.07
CA TYR A 120 6.71 10.93 -1.02
C TYR A 120 7.65 11.08 -2.22
N ALA A 121 7.09 11.12 -3.43
CA ALA A 121 7.86 11.25 -4.67
C ALA A 121 8.62 12.59 -4.79
N ASP A 122 8.13 13.64 -4.12
CA ASP A 122 8.79 14.94 -3.98
C ASP A 122 9.84 14.98 -2.85
N GLY A 123 10.02 13.89 -2.11
CA GLY A 123 11.00 13.77 -1.02
C GLY A 123 10.49 14.22 0.36
N HIS A 124 9.21 14.57 0.48
CA HIS A 124 8.58 14.94 1.75
C HIS A 124 8.10 13.69 2.51
N ILE A 125 9.01 12.73 2.73
CA ILE A 125 8.67 11.39 3.22
C ILE A 125 7.92 11.43 4.55
N ARG A 126 8.38 12.22 5.52
CA ARG A 126 7.68 12.36 6.82
C ARG A 126 6.24 12.87 6.66
N ALA A 127 6.01 13.81 5.75
CA ALA A 127 4.66 14.33 5.50
C ALA A 127 3.77 13.28 4.82
N ALA A 128 4.32 12.48 3.90
CA ALA A 128 3.60 11.35 3.30
C ALA A 128 3.23 10.30 4.34
N THR A 129 4.18 9.92 5.20
CA THR A 129 3.95 8.96 6.29
C THR A 129 2.84 9.42 7.23
N ASN A 130 2.82 10.70 7.63
CA ASN A 130 1.75 11.23 8.47
C ASN A 130 0.37 11.11 7.82
N ILE A 131 0.25 11.28 6.50
CA ILE A 131 -1.02 11.09 5.80
C ILE A 131 -1.44 9.61 5.79
N TRP A 132 -0.49 8.68 5.61
CA TRP A 132 -0.82 7.26 5.73
C TRP A 132 -1.25 6.89 7.16
N GLU A 133 -0.65 7.48 8.19
CA GLU A 133 -1.12 7.34 9.58
C GLU A 133 -2.53 7.92 9.79
N GLU A 134 -2.86 9.07 9.19
CA GLU A 134 -4.22 9.60 9.19
C GLU A 134 -5.22 8.64 8.52
N ILE A 135 -4.80 7.95 7.45
CA ILE A 135 -5.62 6.90 6.84
C ILE A 135 -5.78 5.73 7.80
N LEU A 136 -4.71 5.26 8.46
CA LEU A 136 -4.78 4.13 9.39
C LEU A 136 -5.63 4.41 10.64
N ALA A 137 -5.70 5.67 11.08
CA ALA A 137 -6.59 6.08 12.16
C ALA A 137 -8.08 5.89 11.79
N GLU A 138 -8.44 6.11 10.52
CA GLU A 138 -9.81 5.97 10.01
C GLU A 138 -10.11 4.56 9.45
N TYR A 139 -9.11 3.96 8.80
CA TYR A 139 -9.15 2.70 8.07
C TYR A 139 -7.99 1.81 8.54
N PRO A 140 -8.04 1.26 9.76
CA PRO A 140 -6.91 0.53 10.34
C PRO A 140 -6.54 -0.75 9.57
N THR A 141 -7.45 -1.26 8.75
CA THR A 141 -7.23 -2.42 7.89
C THR A 141 -6.75 -2.07 6.48
N ASP A 142 -6.39 -0.81 6.21
CA ASP A 142 -5.81 -0.41 4.92
C ASP A 142 -4.34 -0.84 4.83
N MET A 143 -4.13 -2.02 4.26
CA MET A 143 -2.81 -2.63 4.12
C MET A 143 -1.86 -1.83 3.21
N MET A 144 -2.38 -1.06 2.24
CA MET A 144 -1.53 -0.19 1.41
C MET A 144 -0.97 0.95 2.27
N ALA A 145 -1.82 1.60 3.07
CA ALA A 145 -1.39 2.68 3.97
C ALA A 145 -0.36 2.16 4.97
N LEU A 146 -0.60 1.00 5.58
CA LEU A 146 0.31 0.41 6.56
C LEU A 146 1.67 0.08 5.94
N LYS A 147 1.69 -0.59 4.77
CA LYS A 147 2.94 -0.97 4.13
C LYS A 147 3.75 0.26 3.69
N PHE A 148 3.09 1.27 3.13
CA PHE A 148 3.75 2.49 2.68
C PHE A 148 4.23 3.36 3.85
N ALA A 149 3.47 3.43 4.96
CA ALA A 149 3.91 4.06 6.19
C ALA A 149 5.16 3.37 6.77
N GLN A 150 5.14 2.04 6.85
CA GLN A 150 6.28 1.24 7.31
C GLN A 150 7.55 1.51 6.49
N ASP A 151 7.43 1.52 5.16
CA ASP A 151 8.56 1.85 4.27
C ASP A 151 9.02 3.29 4.46
N GLY A 152 8.09 4.25 4.60
CA GLY A 152 8.41 5.63 4.89
C GLY A 152 9.20 5.80 6.21
N TYR A 153 8.78 5.12 7.27
CA TYR A 153 9.51 5.10 8.55
C TYR A 153 10.90 4.51 8.42
N PHE A 154 11.03 3.40 7.68
CA PHE A 154 12.32 2.77 7.40
C PHE A 154 13.28 3.74 6.70
N PHE A 155 12.83 4.43 5.65
CA PHE A 155 13.69 5.34 4.88
C PHE A 155 14.09 6.62 5.63
N ILE A 156 13.32 7.06 6.63
CA ILE A 156 13.68 8.21 7.47
C ILE A 156 14.37 7.82 8.78
N GLY A 157 14.59 6.52 9.02
CA GLY A 157 15.24 6.00 10.23
C GLY A 157 14.41 6.14 11.51
N ASP A 158 13.08 6.21 11.40
CA ASP A 158 12.18 6.36 12.55
C ASP A 158 11.70 4.98 13.03
N ILE A 159 12.57 4.32 13.80
CA ILE A 159 12.35 2.95 14.28
C ILE A 159 11.11 2.83 15.17
N ASN A 160 10.83 3.85 15.99
CA ASN A 160 9.67 3.86 16.88
C ASN A 160 8.37 3.95 16.07
N GLY A 161 8.30 4.87 15.10
CA GLY A 161 7.14 4.97 14.21
C GLY A 161 6.86 3.65 13.48
N LYS A 162 7.92 2.98 13.01
CA LYS A 162 7.81 1.68 12.33
C LYS A 162 7.14 0.61 13.21
N ARG A 163 7.55 0.50 14.48
CA ARG A 163 6.97 -0.44 15.46
C ARG A 163 5.56 -0.01 15.86
N ASP A 164 5.40 1.25 16.25
CA ASP A 164 4.19 1.75 16.91
C ASP A 164 3.00 1.79 15.94
N SER A 165 3.24 2.06 14.65
CA SER A 165 2.20 2.04 13.60
C SER A 165 1.55 0.67 13.45
N VAL A 166 2.37 -0.40 13.35
CA VAL A 166 1.86 -1.78 13.26
C VAL A 166 1.16 -2.18 14.56
N GLN A 167 1.74 -1.85 15.71
CA GLN A 167 1.17 -2.15 17.02
C GLN A 167 -0.20 -1.48 17.22
N ALA A 168 -0.39 -0.27 16.71
CA ALA A 168 -1.65 0.47 16.83
C ALA A 168 -2.79 -0.18 16.06
N VAL A 169 -2.51 -0.76 14.89
CA VAL A 169 -3.53 -1.35 14.01
C VAL A 169 -3.76 -2.82 14.26
N LEU A 170 -2.76 -3.59 14.73
CA LEU A 170 -2.85 -5.05 14.90
C LEU A 170 -4.12 -5.50 15.67
N PRO A 171 -4.54 -4.88 16.79
CA PRO A 171 -5.75 -5.27 17.52
C PRO A 171 -7.06 -4.96 16.80
N LYS A 172 -7.03 -4.21 15.69
CA LYS A 172 -8.21 -3.79 14.92
C LYS A 172 -8.57 -4.77 13.80
N TYR A 173 -7.65 -5.68 13.44
CA TYR A 173 -7.90 -6.72 12.46
C TYR A 173 -8.72 -7.87 13.06
N LYS A 174 -9.59 -8.48 12.26
CA LYS A 174 -10.44 -9.62 12.68
C LYS A 174 -9.76 -10.97 12.47
N GLY A 175 -8.65 -10.99 11.76
CA GLY A 175 -7.88 -12.20 11.46
C GLY A 175 -8.28 -12.90 10.17
N THR A 176 -9.29 -12.38 9.47
CA THR A 176 -9.78 -12.92 8.20
C THR A 176 -9.33 -12.10 6.99
N GLU A 177 -8.77 -10.91 7.24
CA GLU A 177 -8.31 -10.01 6.19
C GLU A 177 -7.12 -10.61 5.41
N PRO A 178 -7.01 -10.36 4.10
CA PRO A 178 -5.83 -10.74 3.34
C PRO A 178 -4.56 -10.18 3.98
N CYS A 179 -3.48 -10.96 3.93
CA CYS A 179 -2.19 -10.61 4.53
C CYS A 179 -2.18 -10.47 6.06
N TYR A 180 -3.22 -10.86 6.80
CA TYR A 180 -3.26 -10.74 8.27
C TYR A 180 -2.02 -11.35 8.95
N SER A 181 -1.60 -12.54 8.53
CA SER A 181 -0.42 -13.21 9.09
C SER A 181 0.88 -12.40 8.90
N TYR A 182 0.96 -11.56 7.87
CA TYR A 182 2.16 -10.74 7.61
C TYR A 182 2.28 -9.56 8.58
N LEU A 183 1.19 -9.15 9.24
CA LEU A 183 1.25 -8.12 10.28
C LEU A 183 2.16 -8.54 11.44
N TYR A 184 2.18 -9.83 11.76
CA TYR A 184 3.05 -10.40 12.79
C TYR A 184 4.52 -10.29 12.42
N GLY A 185 4.88 -10.61 11.17
CA GLY A 185 6.23 -10.38 10.66
C GLY A 185 6.61 -8.89 10.62
N MET A 186 5.66 -8.02 10.24
CA MET A 186 5.86 -6.56 10.27
C MET A 186 6.08 -6.03 11.69
N GLN A 187 5.35 -6.56 12.67
CA GLN A 187 5.49 -6.23 14.09
C GLN A 187 6.82 -6.73 14.66
N ALA A 188 7.18 -7.98 14.38
CA ALA A 188 8.45 -8.57 14.80
C ALA A 188 9.64 -7.76 14.25
N PHE A 189 9.59 -7.37 12.97
CA PHE A 189 10.61 -6.50 12.37
C PHE A 189 10.64 -5.09 12.98
N GLY A 190 9.50 -4.55 13.42
CA GLY A 190 9.44 -3.31 14.20
C GLY A 190 10.13 -3.42 15.55
N LEU A 191 9.84 -4.50 16.27
CA LEU A 191 10.43 -4.79 17.58
C LEU A 191 11.95 -5.03 17.48
N GLU A 192 12.40 -5.74 16.45
CA GLU A 192 13.82 -6.01 16.19
C GLU A 192 14.64 -4.72 16.00
N GLU A 193 14.17 -3.77 15.18
CA GLU A 193 14.88 -2.49 15.01
C GLU A 193 14.89 -1.63 16.28
N CYS A 194 13.94 -1.88 17.20
CA CYS A 194 13.91 -1.26 18.52
C CYS A 194 14.72 -2.04 19.57
N GLU A 195 15.50 -3.05 19.16
CA GLU A 195 16.32 -3.91 20.03
C GLU A 195 15.49 -4.74 21.04
N GLN A 196 14.19 -4.94 20.75
CA GLN A 196 13.25 -5.71 21.58
C GLN A 196 13.14 -7.15 21.08
N TYR A 197 14.28 -7.87 21.11
CA TYR A 197 14.41 -9.18 20.48
C TYR A 197 13.50 -10.26 21.07
N ASP A 198 13.33 -10.28 22.40
CA ASP A 198 12.49 -11.25 23.09
C ASP A 198 11.00 -11.09 22.73
N GLU A 199 10.55 -9.87 22.53
CA GLU A 199 9.20 -9.58 22.05
C GLU A 199 9.06 -9.87 20.56
N ALA A 200 10.10 -9.60 19.76
CA ALA A 200 10.11 -9.88 18.33
C ALA A 200 9.92 -11.39 18.06
N GLU A 201 10.64 -12.25 18.77
CA GLU A 201 10.53 -13.72 18.62
C GLU A 201 9.13 -14.23 18.99
N LYS A 202 8.49 -13.66 20.02
CA LYS A 202 7.12 -14.02 20.42
C LYS A 202 6.06 -13.59 19.40
N SER A 203 6.37 -12.56 18.61
CA SER A 203 5.46 -12.00 17.62
C SER A 203 5.64 -12.63 16.23
N ALA A 204 6.67 -13.46 16.00
CA ALA A 204 7.02 -14.02 14.70
C ALA A 204 6.27 -15.33 14.37
#